data_AF-A0A9D6UN22-F1
#
_entry.id   AF-A0A9D6UN22-F1
#
_cell.length_a   1.000
_cell.length_b   1.000
_cell.length_c   1.000
_cell.angle_alpha   90.00
_cell.angle_beta   90.00
_cell.angle_gamma   90.00
#
_symmetry.space_group_name_H-M   'P 1'
#
loop_
_entity.id
_entity.type
_entity.pdbx_description
1 polymer ?
#
loop_
_entity_poly.entity_id
_entity_poly.type
_entity_poly.pdbx_seq_one_letter_code
_entity_poly.pdbx_strand_id
1 'polypeptide(L)'
;MQQIFNALPGIIVRALPTFFLVILLHWYLKKVLFQPMERVLAERRRRTQGAVEASEAAIAQVNQKLADYENRLAEARAAIYHQQEASHKKLLDRQAALIAEARNTNAEAVAQARAVIAAEADAAKTSLESQAGLLAGQITDAIFAGGAN
;
A
#
# COMPACT_ATOMS: atom_id res chain seq x y z
N MET A 1 -53.24 -18.35 84.51
CA MET A 1 -52.34 -17.69 83.55
C MET A 1 -50.96 -17.28 84.12
N GLN A 2 -50.59 -17.64 85.36
CA GLN A 2 -49.25 -17.32 85.91
C GLN A 2 -48.26 -18.50 85.89
N GLN A 3 -48.74 -19.75 85.79
CA GLN A 3 -47.87 -20.94 85.79
C GLN A 3 -47.12 -21.16 84.47
N ILE A 4 -47.63 -20.64 83.35
CA ILE A 4 -46.94 -20.71 82.05
C ILE A 4 -45.67 -19.84 82.07
N PHE A 5 -45.70 -18.70 82.77
CA PHE A 5 -44.58 -17.76 82.82
C PHE A 5 -43.37 -18.26 83.62
N ASN A 6 -43.60 -18.99 84.72
CA ASN A 6 -42.53 -19.55 85.55
C ASN A 6 -41.91 -20.85 85.01
N ALA A 7 -42.54 -21.50 84.02
CA ALA A 7 -41.99 -22.69 83.35
C ALA A 7 -41.10 -22.34 82.13
N LEU A 8 -41.19 -21.12 81.61
CA LEU A 8 -40.39 -20.64 80.48
C LEU A 8 -38.86 -20.67 80.72
N PRO A 9 -38.33 -20.25 81.89
CA PRO A 9 -36.88 -20.20 82.08
C PRO A 9 -36.24 -21.59 82.04
N GLY A 10 -36.88 -22.60 82.63
CA GLY A 10 -36.35 -23.97 82.66
C GLY A 10 -36.33 -24.65 81.29
N ILE A 11 -37.33 -24.38 80.45
CA ILE A 11 -37.39 -24.92 79.09
C ILE A 11 -36.37 -24.22 78.18
N ILE A 12 -36.21 -22.90 78.32
CA ILE A 12 -35.23 -22.12 77.55
C ILE A 12 -33.79 -22.51 77.90
N VAL A 13 -33.48 -22.71 79.19
CA VAL A 13 -32.15 -23.17 79.63
C VAL A 13 -31.83 -24.58 79.13
N ARG A 14 -32.84 -25.46 79.06
CA ARG A 14 -32.67 -26.81 78.48
C ARG A 14 -32.56 -26.81 76.95
N ALA A 15 -33.14 -25.82 76.27
CA ALA A 15 -33.10 -25.67 74.82
C ALA A 15 -31.84 -24.95 74.30
N LEU A 16 -31.20 -24.11 75.13
CA LEU A 16 -29.97 -23.37 74.82
C LEU A 16 -28.82 -24.26 74.26
N PRO A 17 -28.49 -25.42 74.85
CA PRO A 17 -27.47 -26.31 74.33
C PRO A 17 -27.81 -26.86 72.94
N THR A 18 -29.07 -27.25 72.73
CA THR A 18 -29.56 -27.75 71.43
C THR A 18 -29.51 -26.65 70.37
N PHE A 19 -29.85 -25.42 70.74
CA PHE A 19 -29.77 -24.27 69.83
C PHE A 19 -28.33 -23.96 69.43
N PHE A 20 -27.39 -23.99 70.39
CA PHE A 20 -25.96 -23.86 70.12
C PHE A 20 -25.44 -24.97 69.21
N LEU A 21 -25.85 -26.23 69.46
CA LEU A 21 -25.49 -27.37 68.63
C LEU A 21 -26.01 -27.21 67.20
N VAL A 22 -27.26 -26.77 67.02
CA VAL A 22 -27.85 -26.50 65.69
C VAL A 22 -27.10 -25.37 64.97
N ILE A 23 -26.74 -24.29 65.67
CA ILE A 23 -25.95 -23.19 65.09
C ILE A 23 -24.57 -23.70 64.65
N LEU A 24 -23.89 -24.46 65.52
CA LEU A 24 -22.57 -25.01 65.24
C LEU A 24 -22.61 -26.01 64.09
N LEU A 25 -23.64 -26.87 64.04
CA LEU A 25 -23.90 -27.80 62.94
C LEU A 25 -24.21 -27.07 61.64
N HIS A 26 -25.01 -26.00 61.67
CA HIS A 26 -25.30 -25.18 60.50
C HIS A 26 -24.01 -24.56 59.94
N TRP A 27 -23.15 -24.01 60.80
CA TRP A 27 -21.86 -23.45 60.40
C TRP A 27 -20.92 -24.51 59.82
N TYR A 28 -20.89 -25.69 60.44
CA TYR A 28 -20.14 -26.84 59.95
C TYR A 28 -20.62 -27.28 58.55
N LEU A 29 -21.93 -27.47 58.36
CA LEU A 29 -22.52 -27.83 57.07
C LEU A 29 -22.23 -26.76 56.01
N LYS A 30 -22.36 -25.48 56.36
CA LYS A 30 -22.05 -24.36 55.46
C LYS A 30 -20.62 -24.40 54.96
N LYS A 31 -19.65 -24.63 55.86
CA LYS A 31 -18.23 -24.69 55.48
C LYS A 31 -17.85 -25.98 54.75
N VAL A 32 -18.39 -27.12 55.17
CA VAL A 32 -17.94 -28.44 54.70
C VAL A 32 -18.71 -28.93 53.48
N LEU A 33 -19.98 -28.53 53.27
CA LEU A 33 -20.78 -28.96 52.12
C LEU A 33 -21.06 -27.83 51.13
N PHE A 34 -21.55 -26.68 51.59
CA PHE A 34 -22.00 -25.63 50.66
C PHE A 34 -20.83 -24.97 49.92
N GLN A 35 -19.74 -24.63 50.62
CA GLN A 35 -18.56 -24.06 49.96
C GLN A 35 -17.93 -24.98 48.90
N PRO A 36 -17.68 -26.28 49.14
CA PRO A 36 -17.15 -27.14 48.08
C PRO A 36 -18.14 -27.35 46.93
N MET A 37 -19.45 -27.42 47.18
CA MET A 37 -20.44 -27.49 46.10
C MET A 37 -20.42 -26.23 45.21
N GLU A 38 -20.37 -25.05 45.81
CA GLU A 38 -20.25 -23.78 45.07
C GLU A 38 -18.96 -23.72 44.26
N ARG A 39 -17.83 -24.18 44.83
CA ARG A 39 -16.55 -24.26 44.13
C ARG A 39 -16.60 -25.20 42.93
N VAL A 40 -17.21 -26.38 43.05
CA VAL A 40 -17.34 -27.34 41.95
C VAL A 40 -18.26 -26.81 40.84
N LEU A 41 -19.35 -26.14 41.21
CA LEU A 41 -20.25 -25.49 40.25
C LEU A 41 -19.57 -24.31 39.53
N ALA A 42 -18.82 -23.49 40.27
CA ALA A 42 -18.02 -22.41 39.69
C ALA A 42 -16.91 -22.94 38.77
N GLU A 43 -16.24 -24.03 39.16
CA GLU A 43 -15.21 -24.66 38.34
C GLU A 43 -15.78 -25.28 37.05
N ARG A 44 -16.96 -25.91 37.12
CA ARG A 44 -17.66 -26.38 35.92
C ARG A 44 -18.06 -25.22 35.01
N ARG A 45 -18.69 -24.18 35.57
CA ARG A 45 -19.04 -22.96 34.80
C ARG A 45 -17.81 -22.35 34.14
N ARG A 46 -16.69 -22.20 34.89
CA ARG A 46 -15.43 -21.68 34.37
C ARG A 46 -14.87 -22.53 33.23
N ARG A 47 -14.94 -23.86 33.32
CA ARG A 47 -14.48 -24.75 32.25
C ARG A 47 -15.37 -24.70 31.01
N THR A 48 -16.69 -24.56 31.19
CA THR A 48 -17.62 -24.52 30.06
C THR A 48 -17.69 -23.13 29.42
N GLN A 49 -17.94 -22.08 30.19
CA GLN A 49 -17.98 -20.70 29.68
C GLN A 49 -16.60 -20.19 29.32
N GLY A 50 -15.57 -20.47 30.11
CA GLY A 50 -14.21 -20.03 29.80
C GLY A 50 -13.64 -20.69 28.55
N ALA A 51 -14.03 -21.93 28.22
CA ALA A 51 -13.64 -22.55 26.95
C ALA A 51 -14.34 -21.91 25.75
N VAL A 52 -15.62 -21.52 25.90
CA VAL A 52 -16.38 -20.82 24.85
C VAL A 52 -15.82 -19.40 24.66
N GLU A 53 -15.65 -18.64 25.73
CA GLU A 53 -15.07 -17.28 25.69
C GLU A 53 -13.64 -17.29 25.14
N ALA A 54 -12.81 -18.27 25.52
CA ALA A 54 -11.46 -18.41 24.96
C ALA A 54 -11.49 -18.75 23.46
N SER A 55 -12.44 -19.58 23.02
CA SER A 55 -12.62 -19.90 21.60
C SER A 55 -13.07 -18.67 20.81
N GLU A 56 -14.05 -17.92 21.33
CA GLU A 56 -14.52 -16.68 20.69
C GLU A 56 -13.42 -15.64 20.61
N ALA A 57 -12.63 -15.46 21.67
CA ALA A 57 -11.48 -14.56 21.68
C ALA A 57 -10.40 -15.00 20.68
N ALA A 58 -10.13 -16.31 20.56
CA ALA A 58 -9.19 -16.85 19.58
C ALA A 58 -9.67 -16.62 18.15
N ILE A 59 -10.95 -16.86 17.85
CA ILE A 59 -11.56 -16.61 16.55
C ILE A 59 -11.52 -15.11 16.21
N ALA A 60 -11.84 -14.24 17.17
CA ALA A 60 -11.77 -12.80 17.00
C ALA A 60 -10.35 -12.33 16.66
N GLN A 61 -9.33 -12.85 17.34
CA GLN A 61 -7.93 -12.55 17.04
C GLN A 61 -7.49 -13.04 15.65
N VAL A 62 -7.93 -14.23 15.24
CA VAL A 62 -7.65 -14.75 13.89
C VAL A 62 -8.30 -13.88 12.83
N ASN A 63 -9.58 -13.53 13.02
CA ASN A 63 -10.31 -12.67 12.09
C ASN A 63 -9.68 -11.27 11.99
N GLN A 64 -9.24 -10.70 13.11
CA GLN A 64 -8.53 -9.42 13.10
C GLN A 64 -7.23 -9.50 12.31
N LYS A 65 -6.42 -10.53 12.56
CA LYS A 65 -5.17 -10.76 11.80
C LYS A 65 -5.42 -11.02 10.31
N LEU A 66 -6.51 -11.70 9.99
CA LEU A 66 -6.90 -11.95 8.59
C LEU A 66 -7.29 -10.64 7.90
N ALA A 67 -8.11 -9.82 8.54
CA ALA A 67 -8.49 -8.50 8.02
C ALA A 67 -7.25 -7.60 7.82
N ASP A 68 -6.34 -7.56 8.79
CA ASP A 68 -5.09 -6.81 8.66
C ASP A 68 -4.22 -7.35 7.51
N TYR A 69 -4.15 -8.66 7.34
CA TYR A 69 -3.42 -9.28 6.24
C TYR A 69 -4.03 -8.94 4.88
N GLU A 70 -5.35 -9.04 4.74
CA GLU A 70 -6.07 -8.69 3.52
C GLU A 70 -5.90 -7.21 3.16
N ASN A 71 -6.00 -6.31 4.15
CA ASN A 71 -5.76 -4.89 3.96
C ASN A 71 -4.34 -4.61 3.47
N ARG A 72 -3.32 -5.20 4.12
CA ARG A 72 -1.91 -5.04 3.70
C ARG A 72 -1.67 -5.61 2.31
N LEU A 73 -2.35 -6.70 1.94
CA LEU A 73 -2.26 -7.27 0.61
C LEU A 73 -2.90 -6.34 -0.44
N ALA A 74 -4.05 -5.74 -0.13
CA ALA A 74 -4.71 -4.77 -1.00
C ALA A 74 -3.84 -3.51 -1.19
N GLU A 75 -3.26 -2.98 -0.10
CA GLU A 75 -2.33 -1.86 -0.14
C GLU A 75 -1.08 -2.17 -0.96
N ALA A 76 -0.47 -3.34 -0.77
CA ALA A 76 0.70 -3.76 -1.53
C ALA A 76 0.38 -3.88 -3.04
N ARG A 77 -0.79 -4.44 -3.40
CA ARG A 77 -1.24 -4.50 -4.80
C ARG A 77 -1.44 -3.10 -5.37
N ALA A 78 -2.10 -2.20 -4.64
CA ALA A 78 -2.29 -0.82 -5.07
C ALA A 78 -0.96 -0.09 -5.27
N ALA A 79 0.02 -0.31 -4.37
CA ALA A 79 1.36 0.27 -4.49
C ALA A 79 2.10 -0.24 -5.74
N ILE A 80 1.99 -1.54 -6.06
CA ILE A 80 2.57 -2.12 -7.28
C ILE A 80 1.96 -1.47 -8.53
N TYR A 81 0.64 -1.35 -8.59
CA TYR A 81 -0.04 -0.69 -9.72
C TYR A 81 0.40 0.77 -9.87
N HIS A 82 0.46 1.52 -8.77
CA HIS A 82 0.94 2.90 -8.79
C HIS A 82 2.39 3.02 -9.29
N GLN A 83 3.28 2.12 -8.84
CA GLN A 83 4.67 2.12 -9.31
C GLN A 83 4.77 1.76 -10.80
N GLN A 84 3.99 0.80 -11.26
CA GLN A 84 3.97 0.40 -12.66
C GLN A 84 3.47 1.54 -13.55
N GLU A 85 2.38 2.21 -13.15
CA GLU A 85 1.84 3.34 -13.89
C GLU A 85 2.79 4.54 -13.91
N ALA A 86 3.41 4.86 -12.77
CA ALA A 86 4.43 5.90 -12.70
C ALA A 86 5.65 5.58 -13.57
N SER A 87 6.07 4.30 -13.62
CA SER A 87 7.18 3.86 -14.46
C SER A 87 6.83 3.92 -15.94
N HIS A 88 5.62 3.48 -16.30
CA HIS A 88 5.11 3.55 -17.67
C HIS A 88 5.01 5.00 -18.15
N LYS A 89 4.46 5.90 -17.32
CA LYS A 89 4.39 7.33 -17.62
C LYS A 89 5.78 7.93 -17.83
N LYS A 90 6.74 7.67 -16.94
CA LYS A 90 8.13 8.11 -17.10
C LYS A 90 8.77 7.61 -18.39
N LEU A 91 8.48 6.36 -18.78
CA LEU A 91 9.01 5.80 -20.01
C LEU A 91 8.44 6.51 -21.25
N LEU A 92 7.11 6.74 -21.27
CA LEU A 92 6.45 7.49 -22.35
C LEU A 92 6.96 8.93 -22.45
N ASP A 93 7.07 9.62 -21.31
CA ASP A 93 7.59 10.99 -21.26
C ASP A 93 9.04 11.05 -21.78
N ARG A 94 9.88 10.07 -21.38
CA ARG A 94 11.26 9.98 -21.87
C ARG A 94 11.33 9.67 -23.36
N GLN A 95 10.49 8.77 -23.86
CA GLN A 95 10.42 8.44 -25.28
C GLN A 95 9.99 9.66 -26.09
N ALA A 96 8.96 10.39 -25.64
CA ALA A 96 8.49 11.60 -26.30
C ALA A 96 9.59 12.67 -26.34
N ALA A 97 10.31 12.87 -25.23
CA ALA A 97 11.44 13.80 -25.16
C ALA A 97 12.56 13.43 -26.14
N LEU A 98 12.95 12.15 -26.20
CA LEU A 98 13.99 11.67 -27.12
C LEU A 98 13.58 11.84 -28.59
N ILE A 99 12.32 11.57 -28.93
CA ILE A 99 11.80 11.77 -30.29
C ILE A 99 11.78 13.26 -30.65
N ALA A 100 11.37 14.13 -29.72
CA ALA A 100 11.36 15.57 -29.95
C ALA A 100 12.79 16.12 -30.15
N GLU A 101 13.75 15.68 -29.33
CA GLU A 101 15.17 16.02 -29.46
C GLU A 101 15.72 15.56 -30.81
N ALA A 102 15.52 14.29 -31.17
CA ALA A 102 15.97 13.77 -32.47
C ALA A 102 15.34 14.50 -33.66
N ARG A 103 14.06 14.91 -33.56
CA ARG A 103 13.41 15.73 -34.60
C ARG A 103 14.04 17.11 -34.72
N ASN A 104 14.33 17.77 -33.61
CA ASN A 104 14.97 19.09 -33.61
C ASN A 104 16.37 19.01 -34.21
N THR A 105 17.21 18.06 -33.77
CA THR A 105 18.55 17.86 -34.32
C THR A 105 18.51 17.53 -35.82
N ASN A 106 17.57 16.69 -36.26
CA ASN A 106 17.41 16.42 -37.69
C ASN A 106 16.93 17.65 -38.47
N ALA A 107 16.00 18.45 -37.92
CA ALA A 107 15.54 19.67 -38.56
C ALA A 107 16.68 20.69 -38.71
N GLU A 108 17.53 20.83 -37.68
CA GLU A 108 18.73 21.67 -37.72
C GLU A 108 19.73 21.15 -38.76
N ALA A 109 20.01 19.85 -38.79
CA ALA A 109 20.91 19.24 -39.77
C ALA A 109 20.42 19.44 -41.21
N VAL A 110 19.11 19.28 -41.45
CA VAL A 110 18.49 19.53 -42.77
C VAL A 110 18.57 21.02 -43.14
N ALA A 111 18.34 21.94 -42.19
CA ALA A 111 18.46 23.37 -42.44
C ALA A 111 19.91 23.77 -42.80
N GLN A 112 20.90 23.24 -42.07
CA GLN A 112 22.32 23.46 -42.36
C GLN A 112 22.70 22.88 -43.73
N ALA A 113 22.30 21.65 -44.04
CA ALA A 113 22.58 21.03 -45.34
C ALA A 113 21.96 21.84 -46.49
N ARG A 114 20.73 22.35 -46.33
CA ARG A 114 20.09 23.22 -47.32
C ARG A 114 20.86 24.53 -47.52
N ALA A 115 21.37 25.14 -46.44
CA ALA A 115 22.16 26.36 -46.52
C ALA A 115 23.49 26.13 -47.26
N VAL A 116 24.17 25.00 -47.00
CA VAL A 116 25.39 24.61 -47.71
C VAL A 116 25.12 24.39 -49.19
N ILE A 117 24.08 23.62 -49.54
CA ILE A 117 23.70 23.37 -50.94
C ILE A 117 23.38 24.67 -51.67
N ALA A 118 22.68 25.62 -51.04
CA ALA A 118 22.38 26.92 -51.63
C ALA A 118 23.66 27.72 -51.91
N ALA A 119 24.59 27.76 -50.95
CA ALA A 119 25.88 28.45 -51.13
C ALA A 119 26.74 27.80 -52.23
N GLU A 120 26.79 26.47 -52.30
CA GLU A 120 27.49 25.73 -53.35
C GLU A 120 26.87 25.98 -54.73
N ALA A 121 25.53 26.04 -54.83
CA ALA A 121 24.83 26.35 -56.07
C ALA A 121 25.15 27.77 -56.57
N ASP A 122 25.15 28.76 -55.68
CA ASP A 122 25.52 30.14 -56.02
C ASP A 122 26.98 30.23 -56.48
N ALA A 123 27.90 29.59 -55.76
CA ALA A 123 29.32 29.55 -56.12
C ALA A 123 29.55 28.85 -57.49
N ALA A 124 28.87 27.73 -57.72
CA ALA A 124 28.93 27.01 -59.00
C ALA A 124 28.40 27.88 -60.15
N LYS A 125 27.30 28.61 -59.93
CA LYS A 125 26.74 29.54 -60.93
C LYS A 125 27.73 30.65 -61.29
N THR A 126 28.32 31.32 -60.30
CA THR A 126 29.33 32.36 -60.55
C THR A 126 30.57 31.80 -61.27
N SER A 127 31.02 30.60 -60.90
CA SER A 127 32.13 29.93 -61.60
C SER A 127 31.79 29.61 -63.06
N LEU A 128 30.59 29.11 -63.34
CA LEU A 128 30.10 28.86 -64.70
C LEU A 128 30.02 30.13 -65.54
N GLU A 129 29.51 31.22 -64.97
CA GLU A 129 29.47 32.53 -65.65
C GLU A 129 30.88 33.04 -65.98
N SER A 130 31.84 32.92 -65.06
CA SER A 130 33.24 33.27 -65.31
C SER A 130 33.87 32.39 -66.39
N GLN A 131 33.64 31.08 -66.37
CA GLN A 131 34.19 30.16 -67.37
C GLN A 131 33.59 30.40 -68.76
N ALA A 132 32.28 30.68 -68.82
CA ALA A 132 31.62 31.05 -70.08
C ALA A 132 32.19 32.35 -70.66
N GLY A 133 32.47 33.36 -69.81
CA GLY A 133 33.12 34.60 -70.24
C GLY A 133 34.53 34.38 -70.79
N LEU A 134 35.33 33.54 -70.13
CA LEU A 134 36.66 33.17 -70.61
C LEU A 134 36.61 32.44 -71.96
N LEU A 135 35.69 31.47 -72.11
CA LEU A 135 35.49 30.75 -73.37
C LEU A 135 35.06 31.69 -74.50
N ALA A 136 34.13 32.62 -74.24
CA ALA A 136 33.68 33.60 -75.22
C ALA A 136 34.84 34.52 -75.67
N GLY A 137 35.70 34.94 -74.74
CA GLY A 137 36.93 35.67 -75.04
C GLY A 137 37.87 34.87 -75.95
N GLN A 138 38.15 33.61 -75.60
CA GLN A 138 39.00 32.72 -76.41
C GLN A 138 38.45 32.49 -77.81
N ILE A 139 37.14 32.33 -77.97
CA ILE A 139 36.49 32.17 -79.28
C ILE A 139 36.65 33.46 -80.10
N THR A 140 36.46 34.62 -79.47
CA THR A 140 36.58 35.93 -80.13
C THR A 140 38.02 36.15 -80.61
N ASP A 141 39.01 35.88 -79.76
CA ASP A 141 40.43 35.98 -80.10
C ASP A 141 40.82 35.01 -81.24
N ALA A 142 40.29 33.78 -81.22
CA ALA A 142 40.54 32.80 -82.29
C ALA A 142 39.95 33.24 -83.64
N ILE A 143 38.76 33.84 -83.65
CA ILE A 143 38.15 34.37 -84.88
C ILE A 143 38.96 35.57 -85.40
N PHE A 144 39.37 36.50 -84.54
CA PHE A 144 40.16 37.65 -84.94
C PHE A 144 41.59 37.27 -85.39
N ALA A 145 42.23 36.28 -84.76
CA ALA A 145 43.54 35.78 -85.18
C ALA A 145 43.48 34.97 -86.49
N GLY A 146 42.37 34.26 -86.75
CA GLY A 146 42.16 33.53 -88.00
C GLY A 146 41.82 34.41 -89.21
N GLY A 147 41.36 35.65 -88.99
CA GLY A 147 41.05 36.62 -90.05
C GLY A 147 42.24 37.49 -90.49
N ALA A 148 43.42 37.34 -89.87
CA ALA A 148 44.61 38.14 -90.16
C ALA A 148 45.69 37.41 -91.01
N ASN A 149 45.34 36.27 -91.62
CA ASN A 149 46.18 35.55 -92.60
C ASN A 149 45.50 35.49 -93.97
#